data_AF-A0A2G0Y695-F1
#
_entry.id   AF-A0A2G0Y695-F1
#
_cell.length_a   1.000
_cell.length_b   1.000
_cell.length_c   1.000
_cell.angle_alpha   90.00
_cell.angle_beta   90.00
_cell.angle_gamma   90.00
#
_symmetry.space_group_name_H-M   'P 1'
#
loop_
_entity.id
_entity.type
_entity.pdbx_description
1 polymer ?
#
loop_
_entity_poly.entity_id
_entity_poly.type
_entity_poly.pdbx_seq_one_letter_code
_entity_poly.pdbx_strand_id
1 'polypeptide(L)'
;MQKISDSTSTANADGEFTEGNPQAGADATLIKAAWLNTIQRELVAVVLAAGVTLNKDDDSQLSKAVKALAGSAADYKKLLNKPTTLAEAGIKDTYRAVDIDSKLDGKVNGDWVDTIGFASDNIAQPYIRQKSTGTNILLAAAHHSHSFSSLTGVPTTLAGHGIYDAFTKTQVEALINGEVARLIGAAPGAVDTIEELAKSLNNNPNFATDVINGLSGKANWGTTLKDYGILDSYRAVDVDWRLDAKANWGTTLADYRISDSYRAVDVDYKLVFKADKASTAAGYGLTDVHTLTSFMKPVAGQWVGLSGSGAIPAGGTWAYFVVSYNNVGVIAQSGAGVTTGGTTVGFTNSSNGFAWRIA
;
A
#
# COMPACT_ATOMS: atom_id res chain seq x y z
N MET A 1 130.71 -58.29 -9.80
CA MET A 1 131.89 -58.60 -10.65
C MET A 1 133.14 -58.82 -9.80
N GLN A 2 133.96 -59.83 -10.13
CA GLN A 2 135.27 -60.08 -9.52
C GLN A 2 136.28 -59.00 -9.90
N LYS A 3 137.18 -58.64 -8.98
CA LYS A 3 138.33 -57.78 -9.29
C LYS A 3 139.41 -58.58 -10.04
N ILE A 4 140.33 -57.90 -10.73
CA ILE A 4 141.40 -58.59 -11.48
C ILE A 4 142.35 -59.32 -10.52
N SER A 5 142.60 -58.76 -9.33
CA SER A 5 143.38 -59.40 -8.24
C SER A 5 142.84 -60.75 -7.77
N ASP A 6 141.54 -61.00 -7.92
CA ASP A 6 140.94 -62.28 -7.54
C ASP A 6 141.38 -63.41 -8.48
N SER A 7 141.87 -63.07 -9.67
CA SER A 7 142.30 -64.00 -10.69
C SER A 7 143.83 -64.07 -10.86
N THR A 8 144.56 -63.04 -10.41
CA THR A 8 146.00 -62.94 -10.59
C THR A 8 146.65 -62.19 -9.43
N SER A 9 147.83 -62.66 -9.01
CA SER A 9 148.63 -62.02 -7.96
C SER A 9 149.49 -60.85 -8.47
N THR A 10 149.34 -60.46 -9.75
CA THR A 10 150.10 -59.38 -10.42
C THR A 10 149.30 -58.08 -10.57
N ALA A 11 148.13 -58.01 -9.93
CA ALA A 11 147.39 -56.76 -9.80
C ALA A 11 148.08 -55.84 -8.78
N ASN A 12 147.77 -54.54 -8.81
CA ASN A 12 148.24 -53.62 -7.79
C ASN A 12 147.54 -53.88 -6.42
N ALA A 13 147.98 -53.17 -5.38
CA ALA A 13 147.43 -53.33 -4.03
C ALA A 13 145.94 -53.01 -3.91
N ASP A 14 145.37 -52.20 -4.82
CA ASP A 14 143.95 -51.84 -4.86
C ASP A 14 143.09 -52.87 -5.64
N GLY A 15 143.75 -53.86 -6.22
CA GLY A 15 143.16 -54.94 -7.00
C GLY A 15 142.83 -54.57 -8.44
N GLU A 16 143.56 -53.62 -9.01
CA GLU A 16 143.40 -53.07 -10.35
C GLU A 16 144.58 -53.43 -11.29
N PHE A 17 144.43 -53.09 -12.56
CA PHE A 17 145.46 -53.27 -13.57
C PHE A 17 146.67 -52.37 -13.31
N THR A 18 147.86 -52.92 -13.53
CA THR A 18 149.13 -52.19 -13.55
C THR A 18 149.92 -52.58 -14.79
N GLU A 19 150.60 -51.61 -15.40
CA GLU A 19 151.55 -51.82 -16.51
C GLU A 19 152.84 -52.52 -16.06
N GLY A 20 152.97 -52.79 -14.75
CA GLY A 20 154.19 -53.30 -14.14
C GLY A 20 155.27 -52.21 -14.03
N ASN A 21 156.44 -52.60 -13.53
CA ASN A 21 157.63 -51.76 -13.50
C ASN A 21 158.86 -52.65 -13.75
N PRO A 22 159.34 -52.74 -15.00
CA PRO A 22 160.50 -53.57 -15.34
C PRO A 22 161.76 -53.21 -14.55
N GLN A 23 161.91 -51.94 -14.17
CA GLN A 23 163.06 -51.42 -13.42
C GLN A 23 163.03 -51.79 -11.94
N ALA A 24 161.84 -52.13 -11.41
CA ALA A 24 161.62 -52.61 -10.04
C ALA A 24 161.30 -54.10 -9.95
N GLY A 25 161.35 -54.85 -11.07
CA GLY A 25 161.04 -56.28 -11.11
C GLY A 25 159.56 -56.61 -10.87
N ALA A 26 158.65 -55.66 -11.07
CA ALA A 26 157.21 -55.87 -10.94
C ALA A 26 156.60 -56.19 -12.29
N ASP A 27 155.97 -57.37 -12.42
CA ASP A 27 155.31 -57.78 -13.66
C ASP A 27 154.04 -56.95 -13.93
N ALA A 28 153.71 -56.77 -15.21
CA ALA A 28 152.41 -56.24 -15.62
C ALA A 28 151.29 -57.22 -15.26
N THR A 29 150.08 -56.69 -15.05
CA THR A 29 148.94 -57.52 -14.63
C THR A 29 148.60 -58.59 -15.67
N LEU A 30 148.72 -59.85 -15.27
CA LEU A 30 148.38 -60.99 -16.13
C LEU A 30 146.87 -61.15 -16.23
N ILE A 31 146.35 -61.00 -17.44
CA ILE A 31 144.94 -61.27 -17.73
C ILE A 31 144.70 -62.78 -17.72
N LYS A 32 143.86 -63.25 -16.80
CA LYS A 32 143.49 -64.67 -16.69
C LYS A 32 142.10 -64.93 -17.26
N ALA A 33 141.94 -66.12 -17.83
CA ALA A 33 140.66 -66.59 -18.36
C ALA A 33 139.52 -66.53 -17.34
N ALA A 34 139.81 -66.75 -16.05
CA ALA A 34 138.82 -66.65 -14.98
C ALA A 34 138.13 -65.27 -14.93
N TRP A 35 138.91 -64.18 -15.06
CA TRP A 35 138.38 -62.82 -15.04
C TRP A 35 137.62 -62.47 -16.33
N LEU A 36 138.18 -62.83 -17.49
CA LEU A 36 137.51 -62.65 -18.79
C LEU A 36 136.16 -63.38 -18.85
N ASN A 37 136.09 -64.62 -18.33
CA ASN A 37 134.84 -65.38 -18.24
C ASN A 37 133.83 -64.74 -17.28
N THR A 38 134.29 -64.10 -16.20
CA THR A 38 133.40 -63.38 -15.27
C THR A 38 132.76 -62.17 -15.95
N ILE A 39 133.52 -61.37 -16.69
CA ILE A 39 132.95 -60.26 -17.49
C ILE A 39 131.96 -60.79 -18.51
N GLN A 40 132.32 -61.85 -19.23
CA GLN A 40 131.43 -62.45 -20.21
C GLN A 40 130.09 -62.86 -19.58
N ARG A 41 130.10 -63.53 -18.42
CA ARG A 41 128.87 -63.94 -17.73
C ARG A 41 128.00 -62.75 -17.29
N GLU A 42 128.62 -61.68 -16.78
CA GLU A 42 127.89 -60.46 -16.35
C GLU A 42 127.22 -59.75 -17.55
N LEU A 43 127.94 -59.61 -18.67
CA LEU A 43 127.37 -59.02 -19.89
C LEU A 43 126.26 -59.91 -20.48
N VAL A 44 126.46 -61.23 -20.49
CA VAL A 44 125.44 -62.20 -20.91
C VAL A 44 124.20 -62.12 -20.00
N ALA A 45 124.38 -61.99 -18.69
CA ALA A 45 123.27 -61.88 -17.75
C ALA A 45 122.40 -60.64 -18.04
N VAL A 46 123.01 -59.49 -18.37
CA VAL A 46 122.28 -58.29 -18.77
C VAL A 46 121.49 -58.51 -20.06
N VAL A 47 122.08 -59.18 -21.05
CA VAL A 47 121.41 -59.49 -22.34
C VAL A 47 120.21 -60.41 -22.14
N LEU A 48 120.37 -61.47 -21.35
CA LEU A 48 119.30 -62.41 -21.04
C LEU A 48 118.21 -61.79 -20.18
N ALA A 49 118.56 -60.95 -19.20
CA ALA A 49 117.60 -60.24 -18.35
C ALA A 49 116.70 -59.27 -19.16
N ALA A 50 117.22 -58.73 -20.26
CA ALA A 50 116.45 -57.92 -21.21
C ALA A 50 115.56 -58.75 -22.16
N GLY A 51 115.59 -60.08 -22.07
CA GLY A 51 114.86 -60.99 -22.97
C GLY A 51 115.49 -61.15 -24.35
N VAL A 52 116.76 -60.76 -24.53
CA VAL A 52 117.49 -60.90 -25.80
C VAL A 52 118.21 -62.25 -25.82
N THR A 53 118.04 -63.03 -26.90
CA THR A 53 118.73 -64.32 -27.09
C THR A 53 120.17 -64.12 -27.55
N LEU A 54 121.10 -64.91 -27.01
CA LEU A 54 122.52 -64.84 -27.39
C LEU A 54 122.73 -65.24 -28.86
N ASN A 55 123.45 -64.40 -29.61
CA ASN A 55 123.83 -64.63 -30.99
C ASN A 55 125.31 -64.28 -31.20
N LYS A 56 126.12 -65.26 -31.58
CA LYS A 56 127.56 -65.07 -31.84
C LYS A 56 127.86 -64.14 -33.04
N ASP A 57 126.88 -63.93 -33.92
CA ASP A 57 127.03 -63.13 -35.13
C ASP A 57 126.50 -61.68 -34.95
N ASP A 58 126.15 -61.27 -33.72
CA ASP A 58 125.59 -59.94 -33.41
C ASP A 58 126.36 -59.23 -32.27
N ASP A 59 127.19 -58.26 -32.63
CA ASP A 59 127.96 -57.47 -31.66
C ASP A 59 127.14 -56.32 -31.02
N SER A 60 125.85 -56.18 -31.35
CA SER A 60 124.98 -55.10 -30.83
C SER A 60 124.09 -55.52 -29.66
N GLN A 61 124.17 -56.77 -29.20
CA GLN A 61 123.25 -57.36 -28.22
C GLN A 61 123.17 -56.60 -26.89
N LEU A 62 124.32 -56.15 -26.36
CA LEU A 62 124.33 -55.35 -25.13
C LEU A 62 123.58 -54.04 -25.31
N SER A 63 123.75 -53.37 -26.45
CA SER A 63 123.03 -52.14 -26.76
C SER A 63 121.52 -52.36 -26.92
N LYS A 64 121.11 -53.49 -27.52
CA LYS A 64 119.70 -53.89 -27.65
C LYS A 64 119.08 -54.20 -26.28
N ALA A 65 119.82 -54.88 -25.41
CA ALA A 65 119.41 -55.21 -24.06
C ALA A 65 119.18 -53.95 -23.22
N VAL A 66 120.11 -53.00 -23.26
CA VAL A 66 119.97 -51.71 -22.56
C VAL A 66 118.76 -50.93 -23.09
N LYS A 67 118.56 -50.87 -24.41
CA LYS A 67 117.37 -50.23 -25.02
C LYS A 67 116.07 -50.91 -24.59
N ALA A 68 116.03 -52.24 -24.55
CA ALA A 68 114.84 -52.99 -24.14
C ALA A 68 114.49 -52.79 -22.67
N LEU A 69 115.50 -52.82 -21.78
CA LEU A 69 115.32 -52.55 -20.36
C LEU A 69 114.85 -51.11 -20.11
N ALA A 70 115.48 -50.13 -20.78
CA ALA A 70 115.05 -48.72 -20.71
C ALA A 70 113.64 -48.51 -21.26
N GLY A 71 113.29 -49.16 -22.39
CA GLY A 71 111.95 -49.11 -22.96
C GLY A 71 110.90 -49.75 -22.04
N SER A 72 111.24 -50.84 -21.36
CA SER A 72 110.37 -51.47 -20.37
C SER A 72 110.11 -50.58 -19.16
N ALA A 73 111.08 -49.74 -18.76
CA ALA A 73 110.91 -48.76 -17.70
C ALA A 73 110.05 -47.55 -18.13
N ALA A 74 109.99 -47.25 -19.43
CA ALA A 74 109.14 -46.17 -19.98
C ALA A 74 107.69 -46.63 -20.28
N ASP A 75 107.43 -47.93 -20.34
CA ASP A 75 106.09 -48.46 -20.53
C ASP A 75 105.30 -48.44 -19.21
N TYR A 76 104.32 -47.54 -19.13
CA TYR A 76 103.43 -47.43 -17.98
C TYR A 76 102.77 -48.76 -17.60
N LYS A 77 102.51 -49.66 -18.56
CA LYS A 77 101.92 -50.98 -18.28
C LYS A 77 102.89 -51.96 -17.62
N LYS A 78 104.19 -51.68 -17.58
CA LYS A 78 105.22 -52.57 -17.01
C LYS A 78 105.80 -52.07 -15.68
N LEU A 79 105.43 -50.86 -15.24
CA LEU A 79 105.80 -50.36 -13.92
C LEU A 79 105.22 -51.26 -12.82
N LEU A 80 106.02 -51.59 -11.80
CA LEU A 80 105.58 -52.42 -10.67
C LEU A 80 104.64 -51.68 -9.71
N ASN A 81 104.88 -50.38 -9.50
CA ASN A 81 104.16 -49.55 -8.52
C ASN A 81 103.27 -48.52 -9.23
N LYS A 82 102.29 -48.99 -10.02
CA LYS A 82 101.34 -48.10 -10.67
C LYS A 82 100.34 -47.56 -9.65
N PRO A 83 99.97 -46.28 -9.71
CA PRO A 83 98.91 -45.75 -8.86
C PRO A 83 97.58 -46.45 -9.16
N THR A 84 96.86 -46.85 -8.11
CA THR A 84 95.55 -47.51 -8.19
C THR A 84 94.40 -46.55 -7.91
N THR A 85 94.71 -45.37 -7.37
CA THR A 85 93.76 -44.30 -7.11
C THR A 85 94.14 -43.01 -7.82
N LEU A 86 93.16 -42.13 -8.01
CA LEU A 86 93.36 -40.79 -8.58
C LEU A 86 94.33 -39.96 -7.73
N ALA A 87 94.30 -40.14 -6.40
CA ALA A 87 95.18 -39.46 -5.45
C ALA A 87 96.64 -39.93 -5.61
N GLU A 88 96.86 -41.23 -5.72
CA GLU A 88 98.20 -41.79 -5.99
C GLU A 88 98.74 -41.37 -7.37
N ALA A 89 97.85 -41.16 -8.34
CA ALA A 89 98.21 -40.65 -9.67
C ALA A 89 98.42 -39.12 -9.71
N GLY A 90 98.22 -38.41 -8.59
CA GLY A 90 98.38 -36.95 -8.51
C GLY A 90 97.28 -36.13 -9.22
N ILE A 91 96.16 -36.76 -9.58
CA ILE A 91 95.06 -36.12 -10.29
C ILE A 91 94.17 -35.40 -9.25
N LYS A 92 94.15 -34.06 -9.29
CA LYS A 92 93.42 -33.21 -8.33
C LYS A 92 92.08 -32.69 -8.84
N ASP A 93 91.97 -32.43 -10.14
CA ASP A 93 90.78 -31.83 -10.76
C ASP A 93 89.87 -32.90 -11.36
N THR A 94 89.30 -33.73 -10.50
CA THR A 94 88.37 -34.77 -10.91
C THR A 94 87.32 -35.01 -9.83
N TYR A 95 86.12 -35.37 -10.25
CA TYR A 95 85.08 -35.86 -9.36
C TYR A 95 85.02 -37.36 -9.50
N ARG A 96 84.99 -38.09 -8.37
CA ARG A 96 84.68 -39.52 -8.42
C ARG A 96 83.21 -39.66 -8.81
N ALA A 97 82.83 -40.79 -9.41
CA ALA A 97 81.44 -41.06 -9.78
C ALA A 97 80.48 -40.81 -8.61
N VAL A 98 80.85 -41.28 -7.41
CA VAL A 98 80.10 -41.06 -6.16
C VAL A 98 79.91 -39.57 -5.79
N ASP A 99 80.90 -38.71 -6.10
CA ASP A 99 80.81 -37.28 -5.81
C ASP A 99 79.88 -36.58 -6.81
N ILE A 100 79.83 -37.06 -8.07
CA ILE A 100 78.91 -36.54 -9.10
C ILE A 100 77.47 -36.93 -8.77
N ASP A 101 77.23 -38.19 -8.46
CA ASP A 101 75.90 -38.71 -8.10
C ASP A 101 75.35 -37.95 -6.89
N SER A 102 76.16 -37.78 -5.84
CA SER A 102 75.79 -37.01 -4.65
C SER A 102 75.44 -35.55 -4.97
N LYS A 103 76.19 -34.91 -5.87
CA LYS A 103 75.91 -33.53 -6.29
C LYS A 103 74.64 -33.43 -7.14
N LEU A 104 74.36 -34.42 -7.98
CA LEU A 104 73.18 -34.43 -8.83
C LEU A 104 71.90 -34.61 -8.01
N ASP A 105 71.91 -35.54 -7.06
CA ASP A 105 70.83 -35.74 -6.08
C ASP A 105 70.67 -34.52 -5.16
N GLY A 106 71.78 -33.87 -4.82
CA GLY A 106 71.81 -32.64 -4.02
C GLY A 106 71.10 -31.45 -4.68
N LYS A 107 71.07 -31.37 -6.02
CA LYS A 107 70.42 -30.26 -6.74
C LYS A 107 68.91 -30.17 -6.48
N VAL A 108 68.25 -31.31 -6.30
CA VAL A 108 66.81 -31.35 -5.95
C VAL A 108 66.61 -30.98 -4.48
N ASN A 109 67.60 -31.24 -3.63
CA ASN A 109 67.56 -31.09 -2.18
C ASN A 109 67.77 -29.66 -1.64
N GLY A 110 68.02 -28.67 -2.51
CA GLY A 110 68.51 -27.34 -2.14
C GLY A 110 67.54 -26.42 -1.37
N ASP A 111 66.25 -26.72 -1.30
CA ASP A 111 65.21 -25.86 -0.68
C ASP A 111 64.09 -26.70 -0.04
N TRP A 112 64.45 -27.70 0.78
CA TRP A 112 63.51 -28.65 1.39
C TRP A 112 62.65 -29.45 0.40
N VAL A 113 63.09 -29.61 -0.84
CA VAL A 113 62.47 -30.51 -1.82
C VAL A 113 63.24 -31.82 -1.84
N ASP A 114 62.55 -32.96 -1.84
CA ASP A 114 63.18 -34.28 -1.93
C ASP A 114 63.05 -34.88 -3.34
N THR A 115 62.02 -34.50 -4.08
CA THR A 115 61.76 -34.99 -5.43
C THR A 115 60.98 -33.96 -6.24
N ILE A 116 61.30 -33.81 -7.52
CA ILE A 116 60.49 -33.09 -8.50
C ILE A 116 60.08 -34.12 -9.57
N GLY A 117 58.81 -34.18 -9.93
CA GLY A 117 58.36 -35.14 -10.93
C GLY A 117 56.89 -35.02 -11.29
N PHE A 118 56.39 -36.06 -11.95
CA PHE A 118 55.01 -36.20 -12.38
C PHE A 118 54.38 -37.41 -11.68
N ALA A 119 53.21 -37.23 -11.07
CA ALA A 119 52.55 -38.29 -10.33
C ALA A 119 52.15 -39.42 -11.28
N SER A 120 52.70 -40.62 -11.08
CA SER A 120 52.51 -41.78 -11.99
C SER A 120 52.82 -41.45 -13.46
N ASP A 121 53.84 -40.63 -13.71
CA ASP A 121 54.24 -40.17 -15.05
C ASP A 121 53.15 -39.35 -15.80
N ASN A 122 52.18 -38.79 -15.06
CA ASN A 122 51.15 -37.94 -15.63
C ASN A 122 51.59 -36.47 -15.67
N ILE A 123 51.84 -35.95 -16.89
CA ILE A 123 52.24 -34.56 -17.11
C ILE A 123 51.23 -33.53 -16.59
N ALA A 124 49.96 -33.89 -16.43
CA ALA A 124 48.93 -33.02 -15.87
C ALA A 124 49.00 -32.89 -14.33
N GLN A 125 49.84 -33.69 -13.68
CA GLN A 125 50.03 -33.70 -12.23
C GLN A 125 51.51 -33.54 -11.85
N PRO A 126 52.15 -32.42 -12.24
CA PRO A 126 53.48 -32.11 -11.76
C PRO A 126 53.45 -31.87 -10.26
N TYR A 127 54.49 -32.31 -9.55
CA TYR A 127 54.61 -32.08 -8.11
C TYR A 127 56.07 -31.84 -7.70
N ILE A 128 56.20 -31.11 -6.60
CA ILE A 128 57.40 -31.13 -5.76
C ILE A 128 57.06 -31.88 -4.48
N ARG A 129 57.96 -32.72 -3.96
CA ARG A 129 57.78 -33.38 -2.67
C ARG A 129 58.53 -32.62 -1.60
N GLN A 130 57.80 -32.19 -0.57
CA GLN A 130 58.42 -31.56 0.58
C GLN A 130 59.21 -32.59 1.40
N LYS A 131 60.48 -32.33 1.65
CA LYS A 131 61.41 -33.22 2.36
C LYS A 131 61.01 -33.48 3.81
N SER A 132 60.52 -32.46 4.51
CA SER A 132 60.17 -32.56 5.94
C SER A 132 58.93 -33.42 6.20
N THR A 133 57.97 -33.42 5.28
CA THR A 133 56.66 -34.07 5.47
C THR A 133 56.43 -35.25 4.54
N GLY A 134 57.25 -35.41 3.49
CA GLY A 134 57.02 -36.36 2.40
C GLY A 134 55.78 -36.04 1.54
N THR A 135 55.14 -34.88 1.77
CA THR A 135 53.89 -34.52 1.08
C THR A 135 54.17 -34.00 -0.31
N ASN A 136 53.39 -34.44 -1.29
CA ASN A 136 53.42 -33.89 -2.64
C ASN A 136 52.65 -32.55 -2.67
N ILE A 137 53.35 -31.49 -3.06
CA ILE A 137 52.76 -30.19 -3.39
C ILE A 137 52.53 -30.20 -4.90
N LEU A 138 51.26 -30.23 -5.29
CA LEU A 138 50.87 -30.21 -6.70
C LEU A 138 51.19 -28.83 -7.31
N LEU A 139 51.91 -28.85 -8.42
CA LEU A 139 52.15 -27.69 -9.27
C LEU A 139 50.99 -27.59 -10.26
N ALA A 140 50.58 -26.37 -10.59
CA ALA A 140 49.57 -26.16 -11.63
C ALA A 140 50.21 -26.25 -13.01
N ALA A 141 49.59 -26.99 -13.94
CA ALA A 141 49.92 -26.90 -15.36
C ALA A 141 49.58 -25.48 -15.89
N ALA A 142 50.28 -25.04 -16.94
CA ALA A 142 50.17 -23.69 -17.50
C ALA A 142 48.73 -23.26 -17.82
N HIS A 143 47.84 -24.23 -18.07
CA HIS A 143 46.40 -24.02 -18.17
C HIS A 143 45.68 -24.89 -17.15
N HIS A 144 45.12 -24.26 -16.12
CA HIS A 144 44.21 -24.89 -15.18
C HIS A 144 42.92 -24.09 -15.12
N SER A 145 41.80 -24.77 -14.92
CA SER A 145 40.49 -24.15 -14.79
C SER A 145 40.07 -24.14 -13.32
N HIS A 146 39.52 -23.02 -12.86
CA HIS A 146 38.86 -22.91 -11.57
C HIS A 146 37.37 -22.77 -11.80
N SER A 147 36.54 -23.52 -11.08
CA SER A 147 35.12 -23.20 -11.03
C SER A 147 34.93 -21.94 -10.20
N PHE A 148 33.93 -21.11 -10.51
CA PHE A 148 33.66 -19.92 -9.72
C PHE A 148 33.40 -20.26 -8.23
N SER A 149 32.89 -21.46 -7.95
CA SER A 149 32.66 -21.97 -6.59
C SER A 149 33.94 -22.26 -5.79
N SER A 150 35.11 -22.35 -6.43
CA SER A 150 36.39 -22.57 -5.72
C SER A 150 37.07 -21.27 -5.29
N LEU A 151 36.52 -20.11 -5.67
CA LEU A 151 37.00 -18.81 -5.21
C LEU A 151 36.52 -18.58 -3.77
N THR A 152 37.45 -18.29 -2.86
CA THR A 152 37.15 -17.82 -1.50
C THR A 152 37.28 -16.30 -1.44
N GLY A 153 36.58 -15.64 -0.51
CA GLY A 153 36.60 -14.18 -0.40
C GLY A 153 35.84 -13.46 -1.51
N VAL A 154 34.83 -14.11 -2.10
CA VAL A 154 33.96 -13.49 -3.11
C VAL A 154 33.21 -12.31 -2.48
N PRO A 155 33.18 -11.13 -3.13
CA PRO A 155 32.47 -9.98 -2.60
C PRO A 155 30.97 -10.25 -2.36
N THR A 156 30.40 -9.63 -1.33
CA THR A 156 28.98 -9.81 -0.98
C THR A 156 28.07 -8.71 -1.53
N THR A 157 28.64 -7.72 -2.22
CA THR A 157 27.93 -6.58 -2.78
C THR A 157 28.19 -6.48 -4.29
N LEU A 158 27.24 -5.91 -5.04
CA LEU A 158 27.38 -5.69 -6.47
C LEU A 158 28.61 -4.82 -6.79
N ALA A 159 28.83 -3.74 -6.01
CA ALA A 159 30.01 -2.91 -6.15
C ALA A 159 31.31 -3.69 -5.88
N GLY A 160 31.28 -4.63 -4.93
CA GLY A 160 32.40 -5.53 -4.69
C GLY A 160 32.70 -6.45 -5.89
N HIS A 161 31.67 -6.85 -6.63
CA HIS A 161 31.80 -7.54 -7.92
C HIS A 161 32.17 -6.61 -9.10
N GLY A 162 32.34 -5.31 -8.87
CA GLY A 162 32.59 -4.32 -9.93
C GLY A 162 31.36 -3.99 -10.77
N ILE A 163 30.16 -4.33 -10.31
CA ILE A 163 28.89 -4.05 -11.00
C ILE A 163 28.35 -2.73 -10.45
N TYR A 164 28.32 -1.69 -11.30
CA TYR A 164 27.91 -0.32 -10.94
C TYR A 164 26.66 0.16 -11.69
N ASP A 165 26.22 -0.58 -12.70
CA ASP A 165 25.09 -0.27 -13.58
C ASP A 165 23.77 -0.97 -13.17
N ALA A 166 23.80 -1.71 -12.06
CA ALA A 166 22.61 -2.35 -11.52
C ALA A 166 21.77 -1.38 -10.68
N PHE A 167 20.44 -1.44 -10.85
CA PHE A 167 19.52 -0.74 -9.96
C PHE A 167 19.55 -1.32 -8.55
N THR A 168 19.69 -0.44 -7.56
CA THR A 168 19.56 -0.81 -6.14
C THR A 168 18.10 -1.08 -5.78
N LYS A 169 17.88 -1.90 -4.74
CA LYS A 169 16.55 -2.16 -4.18
C LYS A 169 15.78 -0.86 -3.90
N THR A 170 16.45 0.12 -3.28
CA THR A 170 15.87 1.42 -2.95
C THR A 170 15.47 2.23 -4.18
N GLN A 171 16.28 2.24 -5.24
CA GLN A 171 15.92 2.92 -6.49
C GLN A 171 14.69 2.28 -7.14
N VAL A 172 14.60 0.95 -7.13
CA VAL A 172 13.42 0.23 -7.65
C VAL A 172 12.18 0.55 -6.84
N GLU A 173 12.26 0.49 -5.50
CA GLU A 173 11.15 0.82 -4.61
C GLU A 173 10.67 2.27 -4.80
N ALA A 174 11.59 3.23 -4.93
CA ALA A 174 11.24 4.63 -5.17
C ALA A 174 10.53 4.82 -6.53
N LEU A 175 10.98 4.13 -7.58
CA LEU A 175 10.39 4.22 -8.92
C LEU A 175 8.98 3.62 -8.95
N ILE A 176 8.78 2.45 -8.32
CA ILE A 176 7.47 1.81 -8.19
C ILE A 176 6.51 2.69 -7.39
N ASN A 177 6.92 3.16 -6.21
CA ASN A 177 6.07 4.00 -5.36
C ASN A 177 5.71 5.32 -6.05
N GLY A 178 6.66 5.90 -6.79
CA GLY A 178 6.43 7.11 -7.59
C GLY A 178 5.40 6.89 -8.70
N GLU A 179 5.50 5.80 -9.45
CA GLU A 179 4.54 5.51 -10.52
C GLU A 179 3.16 5.13 -9.98
N VAL A 180 3.09 4.38 -8.87
CA VAL A 180 1.82 4.11 -8.16
C VAL A 180 1.19 5.41 -7.70
N ALA A 181 1.96 6.31 -7.08
CA ALA A 181 1.47 7.63 -6.69
C ALA A 181 0.97 8.43 -7.90
N ARG A 182 1.66 8.36 -9.04
CA ARG A 182 1.25 9.06 -10.27
C ARG A 182 -0.03 8.48 -10.86
N LEU A 183 -0.20 7.16 -10.85
CA LEU A 183 -1.41 6.47 -11.31
C LEU A 183 -2.63 6.81 -10.44
N ILE A 184 -2.44 6.92 -9.12
CA ILE A 184 -3.53 7.24 -8.17
C ILE A 184 -3.66 8.76 -7.89
N GLY A 185 -2.94 9.62 -8.61
CA GLY A 185 -2.98 11.07 -8.43
C GLY A 185 -2.54 11.55 -7.04
N ALA A 186 -1.64 10.81 -6.39
CA ALA A 186 -1.18 11.01 -5.01
C ALA A 186 -2.28 10.96 -3.94
N ALA A 187 -3.44 10.34 -4.24
CA ALA A 187 -4.57 10.24 -3.33
C ALA A 187 -4.87 8.77 -2.93
N PRO A 188 -3.99 8.12 -2.15
CA PRO A 188 -4.20 6.73 -1.73
C PRO A 188 -5.52 6.54 -0.96
N GLY A 189 -5.97 7.54 -0.20
CA GLY A 189 -7.28 7.51 0.46
C GLY A 189 -8.48 7.70 -0.48
N ALA A 190 -8.31 8.37 -1.63
CA ALA A 190 -9.41 8.55 -2.58
C ALA A 190 -9.74 7.25 -3.31
N VAL A 191 -8.76 6.36 -3.52
CA VAL A 191 -9.00 5.02 -4.07
C VAL A 191 -9.85 4.19 -3.10
N ASP A 192 -9.57 4.26 -1.80
CA ASP A 192 -10.40 3.63 -0.76
C ASP A 192 -11.83 4.18 -0.78
N THR A 193 -11.99 5.50 -0.89
CA THR A 193 -13.32 6.13 -1.05
C THR A 193 -14.05 5.67 -2.32
N ILE A 194 -13.35 5.54 -3.46
CA ILE A 194 -13.97 5.04 -4.70
C ILE A 194 -14.37 3.57 -4.55
N GLU A 195 -13.57 2.75 -3.86
CA GLU A 195 -13.90 1.36 -3.56
C GLU A 195 -15.11 1.26 -2.62
N GLU A 196 -15.16 2.07 -1.57
CA GLU A 196 -16.31 2.17 -0.66
C GLU A 196 -17.57 2.60 -1.40
N LEU A 197 -17.48 3.60 -2.27
CA LEU A 197 -18.61 4.04 -3.10
C LEU A 197 -19.07 2.94 -4.05
N ALA A 198 -18.16 2.26 -4.73
CA ALA A 198 -18.48 1.14 -5.62
C ALA A 198 -19.19 0.01 -4.86
N LYS A 199 -18.68 -0.38 -3.67
CA LYS A 199 -19.32 -1.36 -2.78
C LYS A 199 -20.70 -0.90 -2.30
N SER A 200 -20.86 0.37 -1.94
CA SER A 200 -22.15 0.94 -1.50
C SER A 200 -23.21 0.88 -2.62
N LEU A 201 -22.77 0.93 -3.87
CA LEU A 201 -23.58 0.75 -5.08
C LEU A 201 -23.64 -0.72 -5.55
N ASN A 202 -23.22 -1.65 -4.69
CA ASN A 202 -23.18 -3.10 -4.96
C ASN A 202 -22.37 -3.49 -6.21
N ASN A 203 -21.30 -2.75 -6.52
CA ASN A 203 -20.49 -2.89 -7.72
C ASN A 203 -21.32 -2.93 -9.01
N ASN A 204 -22.42 -2.19 -9.08
CA ASN A 204 -23.35 -2.24 -10.20
C ASN A 204 -22.83 -1.44 -11.41
N PRO A 205 -22.41 -2.10 -12.52
CA PRO A 205 -21.94 -1.40 -13.72
C PRO A 205 -23.06 -0.65 -14.44
N ASN A 206 -24.32 -1.02 -14.19
CA ASN A 206 -25.51 -0.45 -14.82
C ASN A 206 -26.29 0.45 -13.84
N PHE A 207 -25.68 0.94 -12.75
CA PHE A 207 -26.38 1.69 -11.71
C PHE A 207 -27.28 2.80 -12.26
N ALA A 208 -26.78 3.62 -13.20
CA ALA A 208 -27.56 4.67 -13.83
C ALA A 208 -28.77 4.12 -14.60
N THR A 209 -28.58 3.06 -15.39
CA THR A 209 -29.64 2.39 -16.14
C THR A 209 -30.69 1.78 -15.23
N ASP A 210 -30.27 1.11 -14.16
CA ASP A 210 -31.19 0.47 -13.21
C ASP A 210 -32.01 1.49 -12.42
N VAL A 211 -31.38 2.60 -11.99
CA VAL A 211 -32.08 3.73 -11.37
C VAL A 211 -33.10 4.33 -12.34
N ILE A 212 -32.71 4.58 -13.59
CA ILE A 212 -33.60 5.12 -14.62
C ILE A 212 -34.77 4.16 -14.88
N ASN A 213 -34.52 2.86 -15.03
CA ASN A 213 -35.56 1.85 -15.24
C ASN A 213 -36.51 1.78 -14.04
N GLY A 214 -35.98 1.80 -12.81
CA GLY A 214 -36.76 1.81 -11.58
C GLY A 214 -37.63 3.06 -11.44
N LEU A 215 -37.12 4.23 -11.84
CA LEU A 215 -37.89 5.48 -11.87
C LEU A 215 -38.93 5.50 -12.99
N SER A 216 -38.58 5.03 -14.18
CA SER A 216 -39.47 4.96 -15.34
C SER A 216 -40.70 4.09 -15.05
N GLY A 217 -40.52 2.99 -14.33
CA GLY A 217 -41.63 2.13 -13.89
C GLY A 217 -42.57 2.77 -12.86
N LYS A 218 -42.08 3.75 -12.07
CA LYS A 218 -42.91 4.49 -11.10
C LYS A 218 -43.70 5.65 -11.72
N ALA A 219 -43.34 6.06 -12.93
CA ALA A 219 -43.89 7.21 -13.62
C ALA A 219 -44.61 6.85 -14.92
N ASN A 220 -45.21 5.66 -15.01
CA ASN A 220 -46.27 5.48 -16.00
C ASN A 220 -47.43 6.36 -15.55
N TRP A 221 -47.51 7.57 -16.11
CA TRP A 221 -48.61 8.50 -15.91
C TRP A 221 -49.89 7.84 -16.39
N GLY A 222 -50.53 7.16 -15.45
CA GLY A 222 -51.91 6.81 -15.57
C GLY A 222 -52.72 7.96 -16.14
N THR A 223 -53.55 7.72 -17.14
CA THR A 223 -54.51 8.74 -17.58
C THR A 223 -55.72 8.79 -16.65
N THR A 224 -55.80 7.85 -15.69
CA THR A 224 -56.86 7.76 -14.69
C THR A 224 -56.31 7.70 -13.27
N LEU A 225 -57.12 8.10 -12.28
CA LEU A 225 -56.77 7.98 -10.85
C LEU A 225 -56.50 6.53 -10.42
N LYS A 226 -57.17 5.55 -11.05
CA LYS A 226 -56.96 4.12 -10.82
C LYS A 226 -55.56 3.68 -11.22
N ASP A 227 -55.03 4.21 -12.31
CA ASP A 227 -53.69 3.90 -12.80
C ASP A 227 -52.60 4.46 -11.89
N TYR A 228 -52.90 5.51 -11.12
CA TYR A 228 -52.06 6.00 -10.02
C TYR A 228 -52.25 5.23 -8.70
N GLY A 229 -53.10 4.19 -8.67
CA GLY A 229 -53.40 3.43 -7.46
C GLY A 229 -54.34 4.13 -6.48
N ILE A 230 -54.98 5.22 -6.88
CA ILE A 230 -55.93 5.98 -6.04
C ILE A 230 -57.32 5.34 -6.21
N LEU A 231 -57.65 4.42 -5.29
CA LEU A 231 -58.89 3.62 -5.33
C LEU A 231 -60.06 4.24 -4.57
N ASP A 232 -59.81 5.22 -3.72
CA ASP A 232 -60.77 5.89 -2.85
C ASP A 232 -61.33 7.20 -3.42
N SER A 233 -60.96 7.53 -4.67
CA SER A 233 -61.50 8.68 -5.39
C SER A 233 -62.75 8.33 -6.18
N TYR A 234 -63.75 9.22 -6.15
CA TYR A 234 -64.89 9.14 -7.07
C TYR A 234 -64.46 9.70 -8.44
N ARG A 235 -64.74 8.97 -9.53
CA ARG A 235 -64.53 9.52 -10.88
C ARG A 235 -65.57 10.60 -11.16
N ALA A 236 -65.23 11.57 -12.02
CA ALA A 236 -66.18 12.60 -12.45
C ALA A 236 -67.52 11.99 -12.90
N VAL A 237 -67.49 10.91 -13.69
CA VAL A 237 -68.70 10.19 -14.12
C VAL A 237 -69.53 9.62 -12.97
N ASP A 238 -68.89 9.18 -11.88
CA ASP A 238 -69.58 8.63 -10.72
C ASP A 238 -70.22 9.76 -9.88
N VAL A 239 -69.58 10.93 -9.82
CA VAL A 239 -70.11 12.14 -9.17
C VAL A 239 -71.25 12.72 -9.99
N ASP A 240 -71.06 12.90 -11.29
CA ASP A 240 -72.07 13.42 -12.21
C ASP A 240 -73.30 12.53 -12.20
N TRP A 241 -73.13 11.20 -12.28
CA TRP A 241 -74.26 10.27 -12.17
C TRP A 241 -75.02 10.39 -10.85
N ARG A 242 -74.32 10.55 -9.71
CA ARG A 242 -74.95 10.77 -8.40
C ARG A 242 -75.63 12.14 -8.30
N LEU A 243 -75.10 13.16 -8.97
CA LEU A 243 -75.63 14.51 -8.97
C LEU A 243 -76.87 14.60 -9.87
N ASP A 244 -76.83 14.01 -11.06
CA ASP A 244 -77.97 13.86 -11.98
C ASP A 244 -79.09 13.08 -11.31
N ALA A 245 -78.77 11.99 -10.60
CA ALA A 245 -79.75 11.22 -9.83
C ALA A 245 -80.41 12.05 -8.71
N LYS A 246 -79.72 13.02 -8.12
CA LYS A 246 -80.30 13.96 -7.14
C LYS A 246 -81.08 15.10 -7.80
N ALA A 247 -80.61 15.59 -8.94
CA ALA A 247 -81.26 16.66 -9.69
C ALA A 247 -82.60 16.21 -10.26
N ASN A 248 -82.71 14.94 -10.65
CA ASN A 248 -83.89 14.32 -11.26
C ASN A 248 -84.86 13.69 -10.25
N TRP A 249 -84.93 14.18 -9.00
CA TRP A 249 -85.88 13.62 -8.02
C TRP A 249 -87.34 13.72 -8.48
N GLY A 250 -87.71 14.73 -9.28
CA GLY A 250 -88.98 14.78 -9.99
C GLY A 250 -89.38 16.21 -10.39
N THR A 251 -90.64 16.44 -10.74
CA THR A 251 -91.15 17.76 -11.15
C THR A 251 -92.06 18.41 -10.11
N THR A 252 -92.33 17.75 -8.99
CA THR A 252 -93.18 18.25 -7.91
C THR A 252 -92.38 18.58 -6.65
N LEU A 253 -92.90 19.46 -5.80
CA LEU A 253 -92.24 19.78 -4.52
C LEU A 253 -92.14 18.56 -3.60
N ALA A 254 -93.09 17.62 -3.70
CA ALA A 254 -93.07 16.36 -2.97
C ALA A 254 -91.92 15.45 -3.40
N ASP A 255 -91.57 15.45 -4.68
CA ASP A 255 -90.45 14.67 -5.22
C ASP A 255 -89.11 15.13 -4.62
N TYR A 256 -88.97 16.44 -4.37
CA TYR A 256 -87.83 17.03 -3.66
C TYR A 256 -87.93 16.93 -2.13
N ARG A 257 -88.95 16.23 -1.59
CA ARG A 257 -89.24 16.08 -0.15
C ARG A 257 -89.50 17.41 0.58
N ILE A 258 -90.02 18.41 -0.12
CA ILE A 258 -90.41 19.69 0.45
C ILE A 258 -91.88 19.59 0.90
N SER A 259 -92.09 19.48 2.21
CA SER A 259 -93.41 19.24 2.82
C SER A 259 -94.04 20.48 3.47
N ASP A 260 -93.26 21.54 3.67
CA ASP A 260 -93.59 22.77 4.39
C ASP A 260 -93.95 23.94 3.46
N SER A 261 -94.24 23.63 2.19
CA SER A 261 -94.69 24.63 1.22
C SER A 261 -96.22 24.70 1.14
N TYR A 262 -96.78 25.90 1.07
CA TYR A 262 -98.17 26.10 0.66
C TYR A 262 -98.21 26.16 -0.87
N ARG A 263 -99.06 25.36 -1.51
CA ARG A 263 -99.30 25.52 -2.96
C ARG A 263 -100.07 26.82 -3.17
N ALA A 264 -99.92 27.44 -4.34
CA ALA A 264 -100.66 28.67 -4.67
C ALA A 264 -102.18 28.53 -4.41
N VAL A 265 -102.75 27.38 -4.78
CA VAL A 265 -104.14 27.00 -4.49
C VAL A 265 -104.48 27.01 -2.99
N ASP A 266 -103.55 26.56 -2.13
CA ASP A 266 -103.78 26.51 -0.68
C ASP A 266 -103.74 27.93 -0.07
N VAL A 267 -102.92 28.83 -0.63
CA VAL A 267 -102.87 30.26 -0.24
C VAL A 267 -104.12 31.00 -0.72
N ASP A 268 -104.48 30.83 -1.99
CA ASP A 268 -105.64 31.48 -2.60
C ASP A 268 -106.93 31.10 -1.85
N TYR A 269 -107.07 29.82 -1.48
CA TYR A 269 -108.20 29.33 -0.69
C TYR A 269 -108.29 29.97 0.71
N LYS A 270 -107.15 30.18 1.38
CA LYS A 270 -107.11 30.85 2.70
C LYS A 270 -107.42 32.34 2.63
N LEU A 271 -107.19 32.99 1.49
CA LEU A 271 -107.43 34.42 1.29
C LEU A 271 -108.88 34.74 0.88
N VAL A 272 -109.60 33.80 0.26
CA VAL A 272 -111.01 33.96 -0.18
C VAL A 272 -111.97 34.44 0.92
N PHE A 273 -111.70 34.14 2.20
CA PHE A 273 -112.57 34.50 3.32
C PHE A 273 -112.26 35.86 3.97
N LYS A 274 -111.20 36.56 3.54
CA LYS A 274 -110.95 37.95 3.97
C LYS A 274 -111.72 38.88 3.03
N ALA A 275 -112.85 39.43 3.49
CA ALA A 275 -113.71 40.28 2.69
C ALA A 275 -112.97 41.54 2.14
N ASP A 276 -113.10 41.78 0.84
CA ASP A 276 -112.33 42.81 0.10
C ASP A 276 -112.71 44.28 0.39
N LYS A 277 -113.77 44.56 1.18
CA LYS A 277 -114.12 45.87 1.78
C LYS A 277 -115.48 45.78 2.48
N ALA A 278 -115.51 45.68 3.81
CA ALA A 278 -116.76 45.83 4.55
C ALA A 278 -117.14 47.32 4.64
N SER A 279 -118.44 47.65 4.48
CA SER A 279 -118.94 49.03 4.60
C SER A 279 -119.43 49.38 6.01
N THR A 280 -119.26 48.48 6.98
CA THR A 280 -119.70 48.67 8.38
C THR A 280 -118.59 48.25 9.34
N ALA A 281 -118.54 48.90 10.50
CA ALA A 281 -117.63 48.52 11.58
C ALA A 281 -117.81 47.04 11.99
N ALA A 282 -119.04 46.51 11.94
CA ALA A 282 -119.34 45.11 12.18
C ALA A 282 -118.74 44.16 11.13
N GLY A 283 -118.70 44.54 9.84
CA GLY A 283 -118.08 43.72 8.81
C GLY A 283 -116.54 43.67 8.87
N TYR A 284 -115.92 44.54 9.67
CA TYR A 284 -114.51 44.45 10.08
C TYR A 284 -114.31 43.82 11.47
N GLY A 285 -115.40 43.44 12.17
CA GLY A 285 -115.34 42.83 13.51
C GLY A 285 -115.11 43.81 14.67
N LEU A 286 -115.42 45.10 14.51
CA LEU A 286 -115.27 46.12 15.57
C LEU A 286 -116.56 46.28 16.39
N THR A 287 -116.48 46.17 17.72
CA THR A 287 -117.65 46.13 18.64
C THR A 287 -117.75 47.30 19.63
N ASP A 288 -116.77 48.20 19.71
CA ASP A 288 -116.70 49.26 20.73
C ASP A 288 -116.66 50.67 20.09
N VAL A 289 -117.82 51.23 19.76
CA VAL A 289 -117.95 52.57 19.14
C VAL A 289 -119.11 53.36 19.76
N HIS A 290 -118.84 54.52 20.39
CA HIS A 290 -119.85 55.42 20.98
C HIS A 290 -120.57 56.32 19.94
N THR A 291 -121.88 56.56 20.10
CA THR A 291 -122.73 57.33 19.15
C THR A 291 -123.10 58.74 19.65
N LEU A 292 -123.47 59.64 18.72
CA LEU A 292 -123.76 61.07 18.93
C LEU A 292 -124.84 61.42 19.99
N THR A 293 -125.66 60.44 20.41
CA THR A 293 -126.77 60.61 21.37
C THR A 293 -126.35 60.69 22.84
N SER A 294 -125.08 60.42 23.18
CA SER A 294 -124.62 60.30 24.57
C SER A 294 -124.01 61.57 25.18
N PHE A 295 -124.08 62.74 24.52
CA PHE A 295 -123.44 63.99 24.98
C PHE A 295 -124.47 65.06 25.41
N MET A 296 -124.43 65.53 26.67
CA MET A 296 -125.37 66.51 27.28
C MET A 296 -125.17 67.96 26.75
N LYS A 297 -125.57 68.22 25.50
CA LYS A 297 -125.36 69.52 24.83
C LYS A 297 -126.24 70.66 25.41
N PRO A 298 -125.69 71.88 25.60
CA PRO A 298 -126.49 73.05 25.98
C PRO A 298 -127.48 73.50 24.90
N VAL A 299 -128.69 73.92 25.29
CA VAL A 299 -129.64 74.61 24.41
C VAL A 299 -129.20 76.05 24.21
N ALA A 300 -129.06 76.48 22.96
CA ALA A 300 -128.54 77.80 22.62
C ALA A 300 -129.33 78.93 23.29
N GLY A 301 -128.63 79.86 23.93
CA GLY A 301 -129.21 81.07 24.55
C GLY A 301 -129.94 80.88 25.88
N GLN A 302 -130.02 79.66 26.44
CA GLN A 302 -130.72 79.40 27.70
C GLN A 302 -129.73 79.18 28.85
N TRP A 303 -129.02 80.26 29.20
CA TRP A 303 -128.12 80.32 30.35
C TRP A 303 -128.65 81.34 31.35
N VAL A 304 -128.58 81.02 32.64
CA VAL A 304 -128.99 81.94 33.70
C VAL A 304 -127.89 82.01 34.75
N GLY A 305 -127.58 83.23 35.20
CA GLY A 305 -126.76 83.46 36.38
C GLY A 305 -127.59 83.27 37.65
N LEU A 306 -127.06 82.53 38.61
CA LEU A 306 -127.72 82.24 39.89
C LEU A 306 -127.10 83.14 40.97
N SER A 307 -127.93 84.00 41.59
CA SER A 307 -127.55 84.85 42.72
C SER A 307 -128.61 84.82 43.84
N GLY A 308 -128.23 85.22 45.06
CA GLY A 308 -129.13 85.22 46.22
C GLY A 308 -129.55 83.81 46.65
N SER A 309 -130.84 83.48 46.56
CA SER A 309 -131.36 82.14 46.85
C SER A 309 -131.04 81.11 45.75
N GLY A 310 -130.55 81.52 44.57
CA GLY A 310 -130.18 80.60 43.48
C GLY A 310 -131.38 79.86 42.88
N ALA A 311 -132.49 80.57 42.64
CA ALA A 311 -133.67 80.03 41.99
C ALA A 311 -133.46 79.88 40.47
N ILE A 312 -133.63 78.66 39.94
CA ILE A 312 -133.61 78.41 38.50
C ILE A 312 -134.99 78.81 37.91
N PRO A 313 -135.05 79.48 36.74
CA PRO A 313 -136.31 79.77 36.06
C PRO A 313 -137.19 78.53 35.88
N ALA A 314 -138.50 78.67 36.04
CA ALA A 314 -139.44 77.58 35.87
C ALA A 314 -139.39 76.98 34.45
N GLY A 315 -139.50 75.65 34.37
CA GLY A 315 -139.65 74.90 33.12
C GLY A 315 -138.35 74.30 32.55
N GLY A 316 -138.45 73.08 32.04
CA GLY A 316 -137.35 72.34 31.39
C GLY A 316 -136.39 71.63 32.35
N THR A 317 -135.41 70.93 31.80
CA THR A 317 -134.32 70.29 32.54
C THR A 317 -133.05 71.12 32.39
N TRP A 318 -132.39 71.43 33.49
CA TRP A 318 -131.24 72.32 33.56
C TRP A 318 -130.07 71.59 34.17
N ALA A 319 -128.93 71.65 33.50
CA ALA A 319 -127.66 71.37 34.14
C ALA A 319 -127.19 72.65 34.86
N TYR A 320 -126.67 72.52 36.07
CA TYR A 320 -126.29 73.67 36.87
C TYR A 320 -124.99 73.45 37.62
N PHE A 321 -124.36 74.57 37.97
CA PHE A 321 -123.24 74.65 38.87
C PHE A 321 -123.41 75.88 39.77
N VAL A 322 -123.36 75.70 41.10
CA VAL A 322 -123.55 76.77 42.08
C VAL A 322 -122.61 76.61 43.27
N VAL A 323 -122.13 77.73 43.80
CA VAL A 323 -121.21 77.81 44.94
C VAL A 323 -121.63 78.91 45.92
N SER A 324 -121.29 78.77 47.20
CA SER A 324 -121.32 79.86 48.19
C SER A 324 -119.92 80.15 48.72
N TYR A 325 -119.70 81.37 49.19
CA TYR A 325 -118.44 81.79 49.81
C TYR A 325 -118.66 82.19 51.27
N ASN A 326 -117.71 81.88 52.15
CA ASN A 326 -117.72 82.39 53.53
C ASN A 326 -117.22 83.86 53.61
N ASN A 327 -117.28 84.48 54.79
CA ASN A 327 -116.91 85.90 55.00
C ASN A 327 -115.43 86.23 54.74
N VAL A 328 -114.61 85.26 54.33
CA VAL A 328 -113.20 85.43 53.95
C VAL A 328 -112.95 85.07 52.47
N GLY A 329 -114.00 84.81 51.68
CA GLY A 329 -113.93 84.63 50.23
C GLY A 329 -113.61 83.20 49.73
N VAL A 330 -113.65 82.18 50.59
CA VAL A 330 -113.38 80.77 50.21
C VAL A 330 -114.69 80.02 49.98
N ILE A 331 -114.73 79.11 48.99
CA ILE A 331 -115.92 78.30 48.69
C ILE A 331 -116.28 77.46 49.93
N ALA A 332 -117.47 77.72 50.47
CA ALA A 332 -117.99 77.01 51.64
C ALA A 332 -118.83 75.79 51.21
N GLN A 333 -119.57 75.90 50.11
CA GLN A 333 -120.42 74.84 49.56
C GLN A 333 -120.41 74.91 48.03
N SER A 334 -120.50 73.75 47.37
CA SER A 334 -120.61 73.64 45.91
C SER A 334 -121.60 72.54 45.53
N GLY A 335 -122.26 72.70 44.38
CA GLY A 335 -123.16 71.71 43.82
C GLY A 335 -123.16 71.77 42.29
N ALA A 336 -123.09 70.60 41.65
CA ALA A 336 -123.20 70.43 40.22
C ALA A 336 -124.15 69.27 39.91
N GLY A 337 -124.94 69.39 38.86
CA GLY A 337 -125.84 68.31 38.48
C GLY A 337 -126.89 68.74 37.47
N VAL A 338 -127.91 67.91 37.32
CA VAL A 338 -129.05 68.15 36.45
C VAL A 338 -130.31 68.16 37.30
N THR A 339 -131.13 69.18 37.14
CA THR A 339 -132.37 69.36 37.89
C THR A 339 -133.49 69.93 37.01
N THR A 340 -134.71 69.95 37.53
CA THR A 340 -135.88 70.52 36.83
C THR A 340 -135.98 72.03 37.11
N GLY A 341 -136.42 72.81 36.12
CA GLY A 341 -136.55 74.26 36.22
C GLY A 341 -137.62 74.68 37.24
N GLY A 342 -137.35 75.74 38.00
CA GLY A 342 -138.17 76.21 39.13
C GLY A 342 -137.61 75.76 40.49
N THR A 343 -136.66 74.82 40.51
CA THR A 343 -135.99 74.39 41.73
C THR A 343 -134.96 75.42 42.20
N THR A 344 -134.99 75.73 43.49
CA THR A 344 -133.95 76.52 44.15
C THR A 344 -132.76 75.62 44.46
N VAL A 345 -131.62 75.86 43.82
CA VAL A 345 -130.38 75.10 44.02
C VAL A 345 -129.34 75.88 44.83
N GLY A 346 -129.62 77.14 45.15
CA GLY A 346 -128.75 77.99 45.96
C GLY A 346 -128.89 77.75 47.47
N PHE A 347 -127.95 78.35 48.19
CA PHE A 347 -127.75 78.25 49.63
C PHE A 347 -128.31 79.48 50.36
N THR A 348 -128.73 79.32 51.62
CA THR A 348 -129.58 80.27 52.38
C THR A 348 -129.01 81.68 52.55
N ASN A 349 -127.68 81.85 52.58
CA ASN A 349 -127.05 83.11 52.99
C ASN A 349 -126.17 83.78 51.92
N SER A 350 -125.83 83.09 50.82
CA SER A 350 -125.10 83.60 49.64
C SER A 350 -124.97 82.49 48.57
N SER A 351 -125.33 82.75 47.31
CA SER A 351 -125.14 81.81 46.18
C SER A 351 -124.62 82.53 44.94
N ASN A 352 -123.68 81.93 44.23
CA ASN A 352 -123.14 82.39 42.96
C ASN A 352 -122.96 81.20 42.02
N GLY A 353 -123.48 81.25 40.79
CA GLY A 353 -123.37 80.14 39.86
C GLY A 353 -124.02 80.42 38.52
N PHE A 354 -124.14 79.37 37.71
CA PHE A 354 -124.87 79.41 36.45
C PHE A 354 -125.60 78.10 36.21
N ALA A 355 -126.69 78.15 35.44
CA ALA A 355 -127.36 76.97 34.91
C ALA A 355 -127.60 77.13 33.41
N TRP A 356 -127.59 76.02 32.68
CA TRP A 356 -127.98 75.96 31.28
C TRP A 356 -129.02 74.88 31.04
N ARG A 357 -129.97 75.16 30.16
CA ARG A 357 -130.95 74.16 29.79
C ARG A 357 -130.31 73.10 28.89
N ILE A 358 -130.59 71.83 29.16
CA ILE A 358 -130.23 70.71 28.28
C ILE A 358 -131.48 70.22 27.55
N ALA A 359 -131.29 69.79 26.29
CA ALA A 359 -132.36 69.38 25.39
C ALA A 359 -132.98 68.04 25.79
#